data_AF-A0A1F9F4D5-F1
#
_entry.id   AF-A0A1F9F4D5-F1
#
_cell.length_a   1.000
_cell.length_b   1.000
_cell.length_c   1.000
_cell.angle_alpha   90.00
_cell.angle_beta   90.00
_cell.angle_gamma   90.00
#
_symmetry.space_group_name_H-M   'P 1'
#
loop_
_entity.id
_entity.type
_entity.pdbx_description
1 polymer ?
#
loop_
_entity_poly.entity_id
_entity_poly.type
_entity_poly.pdbx_seq_one_letter_code
_entity_poly.pdbx_strand_id
1 'polypeptide(L)' 'MTSFSSKHSPLENILIGNILREYPQMSKIMERYFGQDCLKKPGFKIKTLEMACILFGVDQDRLVRDIREVQYLGANKNK' A
#
# COMPACT_ATOMS: atom_id res chain seq x y z
N MET A 1 1.00 -12.41 23.52
CA MET A 1 0.05 -11.42 22.97
C MET A 1 0.88 -10.45 22.15
N THR A 2 0.79 -10.53 20.83
CA THR A 2 1.62 -9.72 19.92
C THR A 2 1.28 -8.25 20.08
N SER A 3 2.28 -7.46 20.49
CA SER A 3 2.18 -6.01 20.63
C SER A 3 1.76 -5.38 19.30
N PHE A 4 0.58 -4.76 19.27
CA PHE A 4 0.19 -3.86 18.19
C PHE A 4 1.12 -2.64 18.26
N SER A 5 2.08 -2.60 17.34
CA SER A 5 3.06 -1.54 17.20
C SER A 5 2.33 -0.22 16.97
N SER A 6 2.46 0.71 17.92
CA SER A 6 1.82 2.03 17.94
C SER A 6 2.41 3.03 16.93
N LYS A 7 2.77 2.57 15.73
CA LYS A 7 3.25 3.37 14.61
C LYS A 7 2.37 3.16 13.37
N HIS A 8 1.06 3.26 13.52
CA HIS A 8 0.16 3.15 12.37
C HIS A 8 0.32 4.37 11.43
N SER A 9 0.85 4.13 10.24
CA SER A 9 0.86 5.11 9.15
C SER A 9 -0.60 5.32 8.68
N PRO A 10 -1.04 6.55 8.37
CA PRO A 10 -2.43 6.83 8.00
C PRO A 10 -2.92 6.05 6.77
N LEU A 11 -2.01 5.52 5.94
CA LEU A 11 -2.32 4.71 4.75
C LEU A 11 -2.82 3.30 5.06
N GLU A 12 -2.55 2.78 6.26
CA GLU A 12 -2.74 1.36 6.58
C GLU A 12 -4.23 0.97 6.67
N ASN A 13 -5.04 1.91 7.18
CA ASN A 13 -6.48 1.78 7.36
C ASN A 13 -7.30 2.24 6.14
N ILE A 14 -6.63 2.66 5.06
CA ILE A 14 -7.28 3.15 3.85
C ILE A 14 -7.43 2.00 2.85
N LEU A 15 -8.56 1.98 2.14
CA LEU A 15 -8.79 1.04 1.06
C LEU A 15 -7.74 1.22 -0.05
N ILE A 16 -7.18 0.11 -0.52
CA ILE A 16 -6.20 0.10 -1.62
C ILE A 16 -6.77 0.81 -2.86
N GLY A 17 -8.06 0.66 -3.14
CA GLY A 17 -8.72 1.38 -4.23
C GLY A 17 -8.69 2.90 -4.10
N ASN A 18 -8.77 3.44 -2.88
CA ASN A 18 -8.66 4.87 -2.62
C ASN A 18 -7.21 5.33 -2.76
N ILE A 19 -6.27 4.56 -2.21
CA ILE A 19 -4.82 4.82 -2.34
C ILE A 19 -4.43 4.91 -3.83
N LEU A 20 -4.89 3.97 -4.66
CA LEU A 20 -4.59 3.94 -6.10
C LEU A 20 -5.29 5.06 -6.88
N ARG A 21 -6.38 5.61 -6.37
CA ARG A 21 -7.06 6.76 -6.97
C ARG A 21 -6.28 8.04 -6.75
N GLU A 22 -5.78 8.23 -5.53
CA GLU A 22 -4.96 9.41 -5.15
C GLU A 22 -3.53 9.30 -5.68
N TYR A 23 -3.00 8.08 -5.73
CA TYR A 23 -1.63 7.79 -6.12
C TYR A 23 -1.57 6.64 -7.14
N PRO A 24 -1.93 6.89 -8.42
CA PRO A 24 -1.90 5.87 -9.47
C PRO A 24 -0.53 5.20 -9.64
N GLN A 25 0.56 5.92 -9.34
CA GLN A 25 1.93 5.40 -9.38
C GLN A 25 2.19 4.27 -8.38
N MET A 26 1.35 4.11 -7.35
CA MET A 26 1.47 3.01 -6.39
C MET A 26 1.06 1.66 -6.98
N SER A 27 0.37 1.64 -8.12
CA SER A 27 -0.02 0.40 -8.80
C SER A 27 1.17 -0.55 -9.00
N LYS A 28 2.30 -0.02 -9.46
CA LYS A 28 3.53 -0.79 -9.70
C LYS A 28 4.13 -1.37 -8.40
N ILE A 29 4.02 -0.65 -7.29
CA ILE A 29 4.47 -1.13 -5.97
C ILE A 29 3.56 -2.27 -5.52
N MET A 30 2.24 -2.08 -5.61
CA MET A 30 1.25 -3.10 -5.22
C MET A 30 1.44 -4.39 -6.04
N GLU A 31 1.71 -4.28 -7.34
CA GLU A 31 1.99 -5.45 -8.19
C GLU A 31 3.29 -6.16 -7.81
N ARG A 32 4.31 -5.42 -7.35
CA ARG A 32 5.58 -6.00 -6.90
C ARG A 32 5.44 -6.81 -5.61
N TYR A 33 4.59 -6.35 -4.69
CA TYR A 33 4.40 -6.98 -3.39
C TYR A 33 3.30 -8.04 -3.38
N PHE A 34 2.21 -7.83 -4.13
CA PHE A 34 1.02 -8.70 -4.12
C PHE A 34 0.82 -9.47 -5.43
N GLY A 35 1.69 -9.27 -6.43
CA GLY A 35 1.66 -9.93 -7.74
C GLY A 35 0.99 -9.10 -8.84
N GLN A 36 1.38 -9.35 -10.11
CA GLN A 36 0.98 -8.57 -11.30
C GLN A 36 -0.53 -8.44 -11.53
N ASP A 37 -1.35 -9.36 -11.00
CA ASP A 37 -2.80 -9.36 -11.20
C ASP A 37 -3.59 -9.02 -9.93
N CYS A 38 -2.93 -8.57 -8.86
CA CYS A 38 -3.60 -8.22 -7.61
C CYS A 38 -4.68 -7.14 -7.85
N LEU A 39 -4.37 -6.14 -8.69
CA LEU A 39 -5.26 -5.02 -9.00
C LEU A 39 -6.40 -5.36 -9.94
N LYS A 40 -6.33 -6.50 -10.66
CA LYS A 40 -7.43 -6.97 -11.52
C LYS A 40 -8.56 -7.60 -10.70
N LYS A 41 -8.26 -8.05 -9.48
CA LYS A 41 -9.26 -8.63 -8.57
C LYS A 41 -10.05 -7.49 -7.91
N PRO A 42 -11.36 -7.35 -8.15
CA PRO A 42 -12.16 -6.29 -7.52
C PRO A 42 -12.13 -6.40 -5.99
N GLY A 43 -12.07 -7.64 -5.48
CA GLY A 43 -11.92 -7.95 -4.06
C GLY A 43 -10.62 -7.44 -3.44
N PHE A 44 -9.59 -7.11 -4.22
CA PHE A 44 -8.32 -6.58 -3.71
C PHE A 44 -8.42 -5.07 -3.42
N LYS A 45 -9.12 -4.31 -4.26
CA LYS A 45 -9.28 -2.85 -4.11
C LYS A 45 -10.14 -2.45 -2.92
N ILE A 46 -11.01 -3.36 -2.46
CA ILE A 46 -11.87 -3.17 -1.28
C ILE A 46 -11.20 -3.61 0.03
N LYS A 47 -9.93 -4.01 0.01
CA LYS A 47 -9.16 -4.33 1.22
C LYS A 47 -8.37 -3.10 1.66
N THR A 48 -8.16 -2.97 2.97
CA THR A 48 -7.15 -2.05 3.50
C THR A 48 -5.75 -2.59 3.20
N LEU A 49 -4.75 -1.70 3.26
CA LEU A 49 -3.37 -2.08 3.03
C LEU A 49 -2.89 -3.11 4.08
N GLU A 50 -3.23 -2.89 5.35
CA GLU A 50 -2.93 -3.81 6.45
C GLU A 50 -3.56 -5.19 6.20
N MET A 51 -4.85 -5.22 5.82
CA MET A 51 -5.52 -6.50 5.59
C MET A 51 -4.94 -7.26 4.41
N ALA A 52 -4.52 -6.56 3.36
CA ALA A 52 -3.78 -7.20 2.27
C ALA A 52 -2.42 -7.72 2.74
N CYS A 53 -1.67 -6.97 3.56
CA CYS A 53 -0.39 -7.44 4.09
C CYS A 53 -0.53 -8.72 4.91
N ILE A 54 -1.52 -8.77 5.80
CA ILE A 54 -1.82 -9.95 6.61
C ILE A 54 -2.20 -11.16 5.74
N LEU A 55 -3.10 -10.97 4.76
CA LEU A 55 -3.60 -12.07 3.93
C LEU A 55 -2.57 -12.65 2.97
N PHE A 56 -1.61 -11.84 2.52
CA PHE A 56 -0.59 -12.23 1.54
C PHE A 56 0.79 -12.44 2.16
N GLY A 57 0.94 -12.30 3.48
CA GLY A 57 2.23 -12.47 4.17
C GLY A 57 3.27 -11.43 3.77
N VAL A 58 2.84 -10.21 3.45
CA VAL A 58 3.72 -9.11 3.04
C VAL A 58 4.16 -8.30 4.26
N ASP A 59 5.44 -7.92 4.29
CA ASP A 59 5.99 -7.00 5.27
C ASP A 59 5.42 -5.58 5.05
N GLN A 60 4.54 -5.19 5.96
CA GLN A 60 3.85 -3.91 5.94
C GLN A 60 4.79 -2.72 6.13
N ASP A 61 5.75 -2.82 7.04
CA ASP A 61 6.69 -1.73 7.32
C ASP A 61 7.54 -1.44 6.08
N ARG A 62 7.99 -2.50 5.41
CA ARG A 62 8.75 -2.38 4.16
C ARG A 62 7.89 -1.77 3.04
N LEU A 63 6.65 -2.21 2.89
CA LEU A 63 5.73 -1.68 1.89
C LEU A 63 5.44 -0.18 2.11
N VAL A 64 5.14 0.23 3.35
CA VAL A 64 4.87 1.64 3.70
C VAL A 64 6.10 2.51 3.44
N ARG A 65 7.31 2.00 3.70
CA ARG A 65 8.56 2.70 3.38
C ARG A 65 8.74 2.93 1.88
N ASP A 66 8.57 1.88 1.07
CA ASP A 66 8.68 1.99 -0.40
C ASP A 66 7.62 2.94 -0.97
N ILE A 67 6.40 2.87 -0.44
CA ILE A 67 5.29 3.78 -0.79
C ILE A 67 5.66 5.24 -0.50
N ARG A 68 6.20 5.50 0.70
CA ARG A 68 6.60 6.83 1.14
C ARG A 68 7.74 7.38 0.27
N GLU A 69 8.72 6.56 -0.06
CA GLU A 69 9.82 6.94 -0.96
C GLU A 69 9.29 7.39 -2.33
N VAL A 70 8.33 6.65 -2.90
CA VAL A 70 7.70 7.03 -4.17
C VAL A 70 6.84 8.30 -4.05
N GLN A 71 6.15 8.52 -2.92
CA GLN A 71 5.45 9.79 -2.68
C GLN A 71 6.40 10.99 -2.63
N TYR A 72 7.52 10.88 -1.91
CA TYR A 72 8.53 11.95 -1.84
C TYR A 72 9.18 12.23 -3.20
N LEU A 73 9.46 11.20 -4.00
CA LEU A 73 10.02 11.35 -5.34
C LEU A 73 9.01 11.94 -6.34
N GLY A 74 7.71 11.68 -6.16
CA GLY A 74 6.63 12.27 -6.99
C GLY A 74 6.36 13.74 -6.67
N ALA A 75 6.46 14.14 -5.39
CA ALA A 75 6.23 15.51 -4.95
C ALA A 75 7.27 16.50 -5.50
N ASN A 76 8.49 16.05 -5.80
CA ASN A 76 9.58 16.90 -6.28
C ASN A 76 9.60 17.12 -7.80
N LYS A 77 8.59 16.62 -8.54
CA LYS A 77 8.42 16.86 -9.99
C LYS A 77 7.40 17.96 -10.34
N ASN A 78 6.79 18.60 -9.33
CA ASN A 78 5.83 19.69 -9.50
C ASN A 78 6.33 21.02 -8.87
N LYS A 79 7.63 21.32 -8.97
CA LYS A 79 8.18 22.64 -8.63
C LYS A 79 8.93 23.23 -9.81
#